data_AF-A0A1G2U5R7-F1
#
_entry.id   AF-A0A1G2U5R7-F1
#
_cell.length_a   1.000
_cell.length_b   1.000
_cell.length_c   1.000
_cell.angle_alpha   90.00
_cell.angle_beta   90.00
_cell.angle_gamma   90.00
#
_symmetry.space_group_name_H-M   'P 1'
#
loop_
_entity.id
_entity.type
_entity.pdbx_description
1 polymer ?
#
loop_
_entity_poly.entity_id
_entity_poly.type
_entity_poly.pdbx_seq_one_letter_code
_entity_poly.pdbx_strand_id
1 'polypeptide(L)'
;MDKRQLKKIIEANADLAVDILLETPFWPKSLNDRTLYRRRSDDTDGADDAISVTFSSDGDGWIEVESSYDPESTNISLSQRFRMPLWGGGRSPHVRNALLILAVAISLDNKELPDPVKKPPE
;
A
#
# COMPACT_ATOMS: atom_id res chain seq x y z
N MET A 1 -23.15 12.85 8.83
CA MET A 1 -22.74 11.82 9.80
C MET A 1 -21.38 12.21 10.33
N ASP A 2 -21.21 12.27 11.65
CA ASP A 2 -19.92 12.63 12.25
C ASP A 2 -18.96 11.40 12.31
N LYS A 3 -17.66 11.65 12.51
CA LYS A 3 -16.62 10.61 12.54
C LYS A 3 -16.85 9.57 13.65
N ARG A 4 -17.44 9.96 14.78
CA ARG A 4 -17.68 9.09 15.94
C ARG A 4 -18.84 8.13 15.66
N GLN A 5 -19.91 8.61 15.03
CA GLN A 5 -21.02 7.80 14.56
C GLN A 5 -20.55 6.79 13.52
N LEU A 6 -19.77 7.23 12.53
CA LEU A 6 -19.23 6.35 11.51
C LEU A 6 -18.30 5.28 12.11
N LYS A 7 -17.45 5.65 13.07
CA LYS A 7 -16.59 4.70 13.77
C LYS A 7 -17.40 3.58 14.45
N LYS A 8 -18.46 3.93 15.18
CA LYS A 8 -19.34 2.92 15.81
C LYS A 8 -20.00 1.98 14.81
N ILE A 9 -20.42 2.51 13.66
CA ILE A 9 -21.03 1.71 12.59
C ILE A 9 -20.01 0.74 12.00
N ILE A 10 -18.79 1.21 11.70
CA ILE A 10 -17.71 0.38 11.17
C ILE A 10 -17.32 -0.70 12.18
N GLU A 11 -17.14 -0.35 13.46
CA GLU A 11 -16.80 -1.32 14.51
C GLU A 11 -17.85 -2.44 14.64
N ALA A 12 -19.13 -2.10 14.52
CA ALA A 12 -20.21 -3.08 14.58
C ALA A 12 -20.38 -3.90 13.28
N ASN A 13 -19.79 -3.47 12.16
CA ASN A 13 -20.00 -4.05 10.82
C ASN A 13 -18.68 -4.11 10.03
N ALA A 14 -17.59 -4.54 10.68
CA ALA A 14 -16.25 -4.44 10.13
C ALA A 14 -16.11 -5.19 8.80
N ASP A 15 -16.60 -6.43 8.73
CA ASP A 15 -16.52 -7.28 7.53
C ASP A 15 -17.26 -6.64 6.35
N LEU A 16 -18.49 -6.16 6.58
CA LEU A 16 -19.26 -5.45 5.56
C LEU A 16 -18.56 -4.16 5.10
N ALA A 17 -17.91 -3.43 6.01
CA ALA A 17 -17.15 -2.25 5.65
C ALA A 17 -15.93 -2.60 4.77
N VAL A 18 -15.24 -3.70 5.07
CA VAL A 18 -14.15 -4.23 4.25
C VAL A 18 -14.66 -4.63 2.88
N ASP A 19 -15.74 -5.41 2.80
CA ASP A 19 -16.33 -5.85 1.53
C ASP A 19 -16.70 -4.66 0.64
N ILE A 20 -17.42 -3.67 1.21
CA ILE A 20 -17.79 -2.45 0.48
C ILE A 20 -16.55 -1.72 -0.03
N LEU A 21 -15.51 -1.56 0.79
CA LEU A 21 -14.28 -0.88 0.37
C LEU A 21 -13.56 -1.65 -0.73
N LEU A 22 -13.51 -2.98 -0.65
CA LEU A 22 -12.82 -3.79 -1.64
C LEU A 22 -13.58 -3.89 -2.97
N GLU A 23 -14.92 -3.90 -2.95
CA GLU A 23 -15.76 -4.00 -4.14
C GLU A 23 -16.00 -2.67 -4.85
N THR A 24 -16.04 -1.56 -4.11
CA THR A 24 -16.35 -0.24 -4.67
C THR A 24 -15.14 0.36 -5.38
N PRO A 25 -15.26 0.88 -6.62
CA PRO A 25 -14.19 1.67 -7.21
C PRO A 25 -14.01 3.01 -6.48
N PHE A 26 -12.81 3.29 -5.96
CA PHE A 26 -12.48 4.57 -5.35
C PHE A 26 -11.03 4.99 -5.61
N TRP A 27 -10.75 6.26 -5.34
CA TRP A 27 -9.40 6.82 -5.26
C TRP A 27 -9.32 7.78 -4.06
N PRO A 28 -8.54 7.46 -3.01
CA PRO A 28 -8.39 8.35 -1.86
C PRO A 28 -7.76 9.69 -2.27
N LYS A 29 -8.34 10.80 -1.83
CA LYS A 29 -7.84 12.16 -2.14
C LYS A 29 -6.43 12.44 -1.60
N SER A 30 -5.98 11.65 -0.63
CA SER A 30 -4.64 11.75 -0.06
C SER A 30 -3.57 11.08 -0.92
N LEU A 31 -3.96 10.33 -1.96
CA LEU A 31 -3.03 9.65 -2.85
C LEU A 31 -2.89 10.37 -4.19
N ASN A 32 -1.67 10.42 -4.68
CA ASN A 32 -1.30 10.88 -6.01
C ASN A 32 -0.86 9.67 -6.84
N ASP A 33 -1.14 9.71 -8.14
CA ASP A 33 -0.55 8.74 -9.06
C ASP A 33 0.96 8.96 -9.17
N ARG A 34 1.67 7.93 -9.64
CA ARG A 34 3.13 7.88 -9.85
C ARG A 34 3.96 8.22 -8.60
N THR A 35 3.33 8.19 -7.43
CA THR A 35 3.99 8.39 -6.14
C THR A 35 4.29 7.03 -5.53
N LEU A 36 5.54 6.83 -5.11
CA LEU A 36 5.96 5.64 -4.39
C LEU A 36 5.64 5.81 -2.90
N TYR A 37 4.77 4.97 -2.38
CA TYR A 37 4.45 4.86 -0.95
C TYR A 37 5.26 3.71 -0.37
N ARG A 38 6.40 4.00 0.28
CA ARG A 38 7.31 3.01 0.87
C ARG A 38 7.29 3.07 2.39
N ARG A 39 7.37 1.92 3.04
CA ARG A 39 7.54 1.78 4.49
C ARG A 39 8.56 0.69 4.81
N ARG A 40 9.52 1.00 5.68
CA ARG A 40 10.46 0.01 6.20
C ARG A 40 9.79 -0.97 7.16
N SER A 41 10.29 -2.20 7.16
CA SER A 41 9.95 -3.21 8.15
C SER A 41 10.40 -2.77 9.54
N ASP A 42 9.58 -3.05 10.55
CA ASP A 42 9.91 -2.78 11.95
C ASP A 42 11.00 -3.72 12.48
N ASP A 43 11.13 -4.91 11.90
CA ASP A 43 12.08 -5.95 12.29
C ASP A 43 13.31 -5.90 11.37
N THR A 44 14.10 -4.84 11.53
CA THR A 44 15.32 -4.63 10.73
C THR A 44 16.55 -4.61 11.63
N ASP A 45 17.26 -5.73 11.70
CA ASP A 45 18.60 -5.85 12.30
C ASP A 45 19.67 -5.13 11.45
N GLY A 46 19.39 -3.89 11.01
CA GLY A 46 20.23 -3.12 10.07
C GLY A 46 19.93 -3.33 8.58
N ALA A 47 19.01 -4.24 8.25
CA ALA A 47 18.48 -4.45 6.90
C ALA A 47 17.57 -3.28 6.44
N ASP A 48 17.50 -3.01 5.13
CA ASP A 48 16.60 -1.98 4.56
C ASP A 48 15.38 -2.63 3.90
N ASP A 49 14.85 -3.65 4.55
CA ASP A 49 13.69 -4.40 4.08
C ASP A 49 12.46 -3.49 4.13
N ALA A 50 11.70 -3.47 3.05
CA ALA A 50 10.58 -2.55 2.90
C ALA A 50 9.49 -3.10 2.00
N ILE A 51 8.29 -2.56 2.20
CA ILE A 51 7.17 -2.72 1.29
C ILE A 51 6.90 -1.39 0.61
N SER A 52 6.62 -1.43 -0.68
CA SER A 52 6.25 -0.24 -1.42
C SER A 52 5.03 -0.48 -2.31
N VAL A 53 4.24 0.57 -2.49
CA VAL A 53 3.08 0.58 -3.38
C VAL A 53 3.17 1.80 -4.28
N THR A 54 2.90 1.62 -5.57
CA THR A 54 2.78 2.71 -6.52
C THR A 54 1.61 2.48 -7.46
N PHE A 55 1.09 3.55 -8.03
CA PHE A 55 0.00 3.50 -8.99
C PHE A 55 0.32 4.31 -10.22
N SER A 56 -0.13 3.85 -11.38
CA SER A 56 -0.04 4.61 -12.63
C SER A 56 -1.29 5.48 -12.83
N SER A 57 -1.21 6.38 -13.80
CA SER A 57 -2.30 7.31 -14.15
C SER A 57 -3.55 6.61 -14.69
N ASP A 58 -3.42 5.39 -15.23
CA ASP A 58 -4.52 4.53 -15.66
C ASP A 58 -5.09 3.67 -14.51
N GLY A 59 -4.53 3.80 -13.30
CA GLY A 59 -5.05 3.23 -12.07
C GLY A 59 -4.56 1.83 -11.72
N ASP A 60 -3.67 1.24 -12.52
CA ASP A 60 -2.98 0.00 -12.17
C ASP A 60 -2.12 0.21 -10.92
N GLY A 61 -2.06 -0.81 -10.07
CA GLY A 61 -1.27 -0.79 -8.83
C GLY A 61 -0.12 -1.78 -8.89
N TRP A 62 1.01 -1.41 -8.33
CA TRP A 62 2.16 -2.29 -8.10
C TRP A 62 2.43 -2.38 -6.61
N ILE A 63 2.82 -3.57 -6.17
CA ILE A 63 3.41 -3.80 -4.86
C ILE A 63 4.81 -4.35 -5.06
N GLU A 64 5.77 -3.82 -4.32
CA GLU A 64 7.14 -4.30 -4.34
C GLU A 64 7.58 -4.65 -2.92
N VAL A 65 8.22 -5.81 -2.78
CA VAL A 65 8.86 -6.24 -1.54
C VAL A 65 10.35 -6.21 -1.76
N GLU A 66 11.03 -5.35 -1.02
CA GLU A 66 12.48 -5.24 -0.94
C GLU A 66 12.93 -6.06 0.27
N SER A 67 13.76 -7.09 0.05
CA SER A 67 14.33 -7.88 1.14
C SER A 67 15.82 -8.16 0.90
N SER A 68 16.59 -8.06 1.98
CA SER A 68 18.03 -8.34 2.04
C SER A 68 18.35 -9.79 2.41
N TYR A 69 17.33 -10.62 2.70
CA TYR A 69 17.51 -11.98 3.22
C TYR A 69 17.98 -13.01 2.17
N ASP A 70 17.92 -12.72 0.86
CA ASP A 70 18.39 -13.65 -0.18
C ASP A 70 19.48 -13.04 -1.08
N PRO A 71 20.77 -13.21 -0.72
CA PRO A 71 21.90 -12.75 -1.53
C PRO A 71 22.18 -13.60 -2.79
N GLU A 72 21.52 -14.76 -2.98
CA GLU A 72 21.66 -15.58 -4.19
C GLU A 72 20.55 -15.30 -5.23
N SER A 73 19.43 -14.72 -4.78
CA SER A 73 18.40 -14.14 -5.63
C SER A 73 18.91 -12.82 -6.25
N THR A 74 19.25 -12.85 -7.53
CA THR A 74 19.54 -11.66 -8.34
C THR A 74 18.33 -10.72 -8.52
N ASN A 75 17.18 -11.00 -7.88
CA ASN A 75 15.99 -10.15 -7.87
C ASN A 75 15.72 -9.60 -6.45
N ILE A 76 16.35 -8.48 -6.14
CA ILE A 76 16.24 -7.79 -4.84
C ILE A 76 14.85 -7.11 -4.67
N SER A 77 14.00 -7.12 -5.70
CA SER A 77 12.61 -6.63 -5.62
C SER A 77 11.61 -7.59 -6.27
N LEU A 78 10.66 -8.09 -5.48
CA LEU A 78 9.51 -8.85 -5.99
C LEU A 78 8.39 -7.86 -6.30
N SER A 79 8.29 -7.44 -7.56
CA SER A 79 7.25 -6.51 -8.04
C SER A 79 6.07 -7.28 -8.63
N GLN A 80 4.85 -7.01 -8.15
CA GLN A 80 3.61 -7.60 -8.65
C GLN A 80 2.64 -6.51 -9.07
N ARG A 81 2.01 -6.67 -10.25
CA ARG A 81 1.08 -5.70 -10.84
C ARG A 81 -0.36 -6.19 -10.79
N PHE A 82 -1.26 -5.32 -10.33
CA PHE A 82 -2.71 -5.54 -10.29
C PHE A 82 -3.42 -4.48 -11.11
N ARG A 83 -4.05 -4.93 -12.21
CA ARG A 83 -4.61 -4.04 -13.22
C ARG A 83 -6.03 -3.60 -12.89
N MET A 84 -6.42 -2.42 -13.38
CA MET A 84 -7.81 -1.99 -13.36
C MET A 84 -8.68 -2.92 -14.22
N PRO A 85 -9.86 -3.36 -13.72
CA PRO A 85 -10.74 -4.28 -14.46
C PRO A 85 -11.25 -3.67 -15.78
N LEU A 86 -11.66 -2.40 -15.75
CA LEU A 86 -12.40 -1.76 -16.84
C LEU A 86 -11.54 -1.45 -18.08
N TRP A 87 -10.25 -1.19 -17.91
CA TRP A 87 -9.37 -0.74 -18.99
C TRP A 87 -8.15 -1.66 -19.22
N GLY A 88 -7.82 -2.52 -18.25
CA GLY A 88 -6.63 -3.37 -18.29
C GLY A 88 -6.89 -4.88 -18.26
N GLY A 89 -8.13 -5.34 -18.21
CA GLY A 89 -8.43 -6.78 -18.07
C GLY A 89 -7.90 -7.38 -16.76
N GLY A 90 -7.80 -6.57 -15.71
CA GLY A 90 -7.43 -7.01 -14.38
C GLY A 90 -8.45 -7.96 -13.79
N ARG A 91 -7.97 -9.09 -13.23
CA ARG A 91 -8.82 -10.13 -12.63
C ARG A 91 -8.99 -10.00 -11.12
N SER A 92 -8.32 -9.02 -10.51
CA SER A 92 -8.19 -8.90 -9.05
C SER A 92 -8.53 -7.48 -8.55
N PRO A 93 -9.76 -6.96 -8.78
CA PRO A 93 -10.17 -5.63 -8.33
C PRO A 93 -10.00 -5.43 -6.82
N HIS A 94 -10.36 -6.45 -6.03
CA HIS A 94 -10.26 -6.39 -4.57
C HIS A 94 -8.81 -6.19 -4.11
N VAL A 95 -7.87 -6.93 -4.72
CA VAL A 95 -6.44 -6.80 -4.38
C VAL A 95 -5.94 -5.41 -4.75
N ARG A 96 -6.29 -4.90 -5.93
CA ARG A 96 -5.94 -3.55 -6.35
C ARG A 96 -6.48 -2.49 -5.39
N ASN A 97 -7.71 -2.64 -4.90
CA ASN A 97 -8.30 -1.74 -3.91
C ASN A 97 -7.63 -1.87 -2.53
N ALA A 98 -7.25 -3.08 -2.12
CA ALA A 98 -6.46 -3.29 -0.91
C ALA A 98 -5.11 -2.54 -0.97
N LEU A 99 -4.47 -2.48 -2.15
CA LEU A 99 -3.25 -1.70 -2.34
C LEU A 99 -3.48 -0.19 -2.11
N LEU A 100 -4.63 0.37 -2.49
CA LEU A 100 -4.93 1.78 -2.21
C LEU A 100 -5.02 2.01 -0.71
N ILE A 101 -5.66 1.10 0.02
CA ILE A 101 -5.78 1.17 1.48
C ILE A 101 -4.39 1.10 2.11
N LEU A 102 -3.53 0.18 1.64
CA LEU A 102 -2.15 0.06 2.11
C LEU A 102 -1.34 1.34 1.85
N ALA A 103 -1.45 1.93 0.65
CA ALA A 103 -0.77 3.20 0.34
C ALA A 103 -1.25 4.36 1.25
N VAL A 104 -2.55 4.40 1.59
CA VAL A 104 -3.07 5.36 2.58
C VAL A 104 -2.47 5.11 3.96
N ALA A 105 -2.41 3.86 4.41
CA ALA A 105 -1.82 3.49 5.70
C ALA A 105 -0.34 3.92 5.76
N ILE A 106 0.46 3.54 4.76
CA ILE A 106 1.87 3.97 4.64
C ILE A 106 1.99 5.49 4.67
N SER A 107 1.12 6.22 3.95
CA SER A 107 1.15 7.69 3.95
C SER A 107 0.82 8.29 5.32
N LEU A 108 -0.06 7.67 6.10
CA LEU A 108 -0.38 8.11 7.45
C LEU A 108 0.79 7.83 8.40
N ASP A 109 1.33 6.61 8.38
CA ASP A 109 2.44 6.21 9.23
C ASP A 109 3.69 7.05 8.96
N ASN A 110 4.02 7.30 7.69
CA ASN A 110 5.15 8.16 7.34
C ASN A 110 4.98 9.63 7.77
N LYS A 111 3.75 10.09 8.00
CA LYS A 111 3.48 11.44 8.54
C LYS A 111 3.61 11.48 10.05
N GLU A 112 3.16 10.42 10.74
CA GLU A 112 3.16 10.34 12.20
C GLU A 112 4.52 9.89 12.75
N LEU A 113 5.13 8.92 12.11
CA LEU A 113 6.39 8.26 12.48
C LEU A 113 7.27 8.07 11.23
N PRO A 114 7.91 9.15 10.72
CA PRO A 114 8.75 9.07 9.54
C PRO A 114 9.86 8.04 9.68
N ASP A 115 10.13 7.31 8.60
CA ASP A 115 11.29 6.43 8.49
C ASP A 115 12.59 7.19 8.83
N PRO A 116 13.51 6.60 9.63
CA PRO A 116 14.75 7.28 10.02
C PRO A 116 15.64 7.53 8.80
N VAL A 117 16.13 8.76 8.62
CA VAL A 117 17.01 9.10 7.49
C VAL A 117 18.23 8.17 7.49
N LYS A 118 18.43 7.43 6.40
CA LYS A 118 19.60 6.57 6.23
C LYS A 118 20.83 7.50 6.21
N LYS A 119 21.66 7.46 7.24
CA LYS A 119 22.95 8.16 7.19
C LYS A 119 23.78 7.49 6.07
N PRO A 120 24.38 8.27 5.16
CA PRO A 120 25.33 7.69 4.22
C PRO A 120 26.46 7.01 5.00
N PRO A 121 27.02 5.90 4.48
CA PRO A 121 28.19 5.29 5.11
C PRO A 121 29.33 6.32 5.18
N GLU A 122 30.00 6.38 6.34
CA GLU A 122 31.20 7.19 6.59
C GLU A 122 32.39 6.73 5.74
#